data_AF-A0A1J3D0Q4-F1
#
_entry.id   AF-A0A1J3D0Q4-F1
#
_cell.length_a   1.000
_cell.length_b   1.000
_cell.length_c   1.000
_cell.angle_alpha   90.00
_cell.angle_beta   90.00
_cell.angle_gamma   90.00
#
_symmetry.space_group_name_H-M   'P 1'
#
loop_
_entity.id
_entity.type
_entity.pdbx_description
1 polymer ?
#
loop_
_entity_poly.entity_id
_entity_poly.type
_entity_poly.pdbx_seq_one_letter_code
_entity_poly.pdbx_strand_id
1 'polypeptide(L)'
;SVYSQYDIEVAQIKRESGGQIEKDKLPSPMQAAAASSLAFSVGAIVPLLAAAFVKEYNVRVGAIVAAVTLALVMFGWLGAVLGKAPVVKSSVRVLFGGWLAMAVTFGMTKLIGSHGM
;
A
#
# COMPACT_ATOMS: atom_id res chain seq x y z
N SER A 1 35.20 -30.78 4.72
CA SER A 1 34.89 -32.20 4.85
C SER A 1 33.54 -32.44 4.20
N VAL A 2 33.39 -33.45 3.34
CA VAL A 2 32.13 -33.71 2.58
C VAL A 2 30.92 -33.87 3.53
N TYR A 3 31.17 -34.40 4.73
CA TYR A 3 30.15 -34.53 5.79
C TYR A 3 29.53 -33.20 6.22
N SER A 4 30.28 -32.09 6.24
CA SER A 4 29.73 -30.80 6.64
C SER A 4 28.81 -30.20 5.57
N GLN A 5 29.03 -30.52 4.29
CA GLN A 5 28.10 -30.11 3.22
C GLN A 5 26.80 -30.89 3.33
N TYR A 6 26.91 -32.21 3.52
CA TYR A 6 25.76 -33.09 3.67
C TYR A 6 24.88 -32.68 4.86
N ASP A 7 25.50 -32.27 5.97
CA ASP A 7 24.78 -31.83 7.17
C ASP A 7 24.07 -30.48 6.98
N ILE A 8 24.65 -29.56 6.21
CA ILE A 8 24.00 -28.29 5.85
C ILE A 8 22.81 -28.53 4.91
N GLU A 9 22.95 -29.43 3.93
CA GLU A 9 21.88 -29.80 3.01
C GLU A 9 20.73 -30.49 3.74
N VAL A 10 21.02 -31.48 4.60
CA VAL A 10 20.02 -32.15 5.42
C VAL A 10 19.37 -31.18 6.40
N ALA A 11 20.12 -30.23 6.97
CA ALA A 11 19.56 -29.18 7.83
C ALA A 11 18.68 -28.18 7.05
N GLN A 12 19.03 -27.85 5.81
CA GLN A 12 18.19 -27.02 4.92
C GLN A 12 16.93 -27.76 4.51
N ILE A 13 17.03 -29.02 4.06
CA ILE A 13 15.88 -29.87 3.74
C ILE A 13 15.00 -30.04 4.98
N LYS A 14 15.57 -30.24 6.18
CA LYS A 14 14.77 -30.34 7.41
C LYS A 14 14.12 -29.01 7.81
N ARG A 15 14.73 -27.87 7.49
CA ARG A 15 14.13 -26.53 7.70
C ARG A 15 13.06 -26.22 6.64
N GLU A 16 13.24 -26.67 5.41
CA GLU A 16 12.26 -26.54 4.32
C GLU A 16 11.09 -27.52 4.51
N SER A 17 11.35 -28.79 4.79
CA SER A 17 10.36 -29.84 5.08
C SER A 17 9.71 -29.68 6.45
N GLY A 18 10.45 -29.25 7.48
CA GLY A 18 9.87 -28.86 8.77
C GLY A 18 9.08 -27.55 8.70
N GLY A 19 9.44 -26.66 7.77
CA GLY A 19 8.68 -25.46 7.42
C GLY A 19 7.50 -25.70 6.46
N GLN A 20 7.37 -26.90 5.89
CA GLN A 20 6.21 -27.25 5.05
C GLN A 20 4.94 -27.47 5.88
N ILE A 21 5.04 -27.70 7.19
CA ILE A 21 3.88 -27.82 8.09
C ILE A 21 3.17 -26.45 8.33
N GLU A 22 3.78 -25.32 7.95
CA GLU A 22 3.14 -23.98 8.00
C GLU A 22 2.85 -23.36 6.62
N LYS A 23 3.02 -24.09 5.51
CA LYS A 23 2.69 -23.58 4.16
C LYS A 23 1.20 -23.52 3.85
N ASP A 24 0.36 -24.16 4.68
CA ASP A 24 -1.11 -24.17 4.49
C ASP A 24 -1.81 -22.89 5.01
N LYS A 25 -1.05 -21.95 5.58
CA LYS A 25 -1.57 -20.66 6.09
C LYS A 25 -0.91 -19.41 5.50
N LEU A 26 -0.01 -19.55 4.52
CA LEU A 26 0.59 -18.41 3.83
C LEU A 26 -0.13 -18.24 2.48
N PRO A 27 -0.86 -17.12 2.25
CA PRO A 27 -1.54 -16.92 0.98
C PRO A 27 -0.52 -16.97 -0.15
N SER A 28 -0.80 -17.78 -1.17
CA SER A 28 0.09 -17.95 -2.32
C SER A 28 0.47 -16.58 -2.92
N PRO A 29 1.67 -16.41 -3.50
CA PRO A 29 2.10 -15.10 -4.04
C PRO A 29 1.09 -14.51 -5.04
N MET A 30 0.43 -15.37 -5.82
CA MET A 30 -0.65 -14.96 -6.72
C MET A 30 -1.89 -14.45 -5.97
N GLN A 31 -2.26 -15.10 -4.86
CA GLN A 31 -3.35 -14.67 -3.98
C GLN A 31 -3.02 -13.36 -3.25
N ALA A 32 -1.78 -13.17 -2.80
CA ALA A 32 -1.33 -11.92 -2.18
C ALA A 32 -1.36 -10.76 -3.19
N ALA A 33 -0.94 -11.00 -4.42
CA ALA A 33 -1.02 -10.02 -5.51
C ALA A 33 -2.48 -9.66 -5.83
N ALA A 34 -3.36 -10.65 -5.95
CA ALA A 34 -4.79 -10.43 -6.19
C ALA A 34 -5.47 -9.69 -5.03
N ALA A 35 -5.17 -10.04 -3.78
CA ALA A 35 -5.69 -9.34 -2.61
C ALA A 35 -5.21 -7.87 -2.59
N SER A 36 -3.96 -7.62 -2.96
CA SER A 36 -3.38 -6.28 -3.01
C SER A 36 -3.99 -5.43 -4.12
N SER A 37 -4.19 -6.00 -5.33
CA SER A 37 -4.82 -5.28 -6.44
C SER A 37 -6.27 -4.95 -6.15
N LEU A 38 -7.02 -5.86 -5.51
CA LEU A 38 -8.38 -5.61 -5.04
C LEU A 38 -8.41 -4.52 -3.96
N ALA A 39 -7.54 -4.60 -2.95
CA ALA A 39 -7.45 -3.57 -1.91
C ALA A 39 -7.15 -2.18 -2.49
N PHE A 40 -6.24 -2.11 -3.46
CA PHE A 40 -5.90 -0.86 -4.13
C PHE A 40 -7.06 -0.34 -4.98
N SER A 41 -7.71 -1.23 -5.75
CA SER A 41 -8.85 -0.88 -6.59
C SER A 41 -10.00 -0.34 -5.76
N VAL A 42 -10.35 -1.01 -4.66
CA VAL A 42 -11.40 -0.58 -3.73
C VAL A 42 -11.02 0.75 -3.07
N GLY A 43 -9.76 0.92 -2.67
CA GLY A 43 -9.26 2.17 -2.10
C GLY A 43 -9.34 3.36 -3.06
N ALA A 44 -9.15 3.13 -4.36
CA ALA A 44 -9.19 4.16 -5.39
C ALA A 44 -10.61 4.64 -5.73
N ILE A 45 -11.65 3.86 -5.43
CA ILE A 45 -13.05 4.21 -5.75
C ILE A 45 -13.47 5.51 -5.06
N VAL A 46 -13.09 5.70 -3.79
CA VAL A 46 -13.49 6.88 -2.99
C VAL A 46 -13.01 8.21 -3.61
N PRO A 47 -11.70 8.41 -3.91
CA PRO A 47 -11.25 9.62 -4.57
C PRO A 47 -11.70 9.73 -6.04
N LEU A 48 -11.88 8.61 -6.76
CA LEU A 48 -12.42 8.62 -8.12
C LEU A 48 -13.87 9.12 -8.16
N LEU A 49 -14.71 8.69 -7.22
CA LEU A 49 -16.08 9.19 -7.09
C LEU A 49 -16.10 10.68 -6.75
N ALA A 50 -15.24 11.14 -5.83
CA ALA A 50 -15.11 12.55 -5.53
C ALA A 50 -14.70 13.38 -6.77
N ALA A 51 -13.80 12.85 -7.60
CA ALA A 51 -13.39 13.50 -8.84
C ALA A 51 -14.48 13.51 -9.92
N ALA A 52 -15.31 12.47 -10.00
CA ALA A 52 -16.35 12.32 -11.02
C ALA A 52 -17.60 13.18 -10.75
N PHE A 53 -17.99 13.35 -9.48
CA PHE A 53 -19.21 14.07 -9.12
C PHE A 53 -19.04 15.59 -8.99
N VAL A 54 -17.82 16.10 -8.81
CA VAL A 54 -17.59 17.53 -8.60
C VAL A 54 -17.14 18.22 -9.89
N LYS A 55 -18.04 19.03 -10.48
CA LYS A 55 -17.79 19.77 -11.73
C LYS A 55 -16.93 21.03 -11.56
N GLU A 56 -17.04 21.72 -10.43
CA GLU A 56 -16.34 22.97 -10.17
C GLU A 56 -14.88 22.72 -9.77
N TYR A 57 -13.91 23.33 -10.47
CA TYR A 57 -12.49 22.98 -10.33
C TYR A 57 -11.96 23.16 -8.90
N ASN A 58 -12.27 24.30 -8.26
CA ASN A 58 -11.82 24.60 -6.90
C ASN A 58 -12.43 23.65 -5.87
N VAL A 59 -13.72 23.33 -6.02
CA VAL A 59 -14.44 22.43 -5.12
C VAL A 59 -13.97 20.98 -5.34
N ARG A 60 -13.65 20.60 -6.58
CA ARG A 60 -13.17 19.26 -6.94
C ARG A 60 -11.81 18.98 -6.32
N VAL A 61 -10.88 19.93 -6.37
CA VAL A 61 -9.57 19.78 -5.72
C VAL A 61 -9.74 19.62 -4.21
N GLY A 62 -10.57 20.45 -3.57
CA GLY A 62 -10.87 20.33 -2.14
C GLY A 62 -11.49 18.98 -1.77
N ALA A 63 -12.47 18.51 -2.55
CA ALA A 63 -13.14 17.23 -2.34
C ALA A 63 -12.18 16.04 -2.52
N ILE A 64 -11.30 16.07 -3.52
CA ILE A 64 -10.28 15.03 -3.74
C ILE A 64 -9.31 14.99 -2.56
N VAL A 65 -8.81 16.15 -2.11
CA VAL A 65 -7.87 16.21 -0.96
C VAL A 65 -8.54 15.68 0.31
N ALA A 66 -9.80 16.06 0.57
CA ALA A 66 -10.56 15.55 1.71
C ALA A 66 -10.78 14.04 1.63
N ALA A 67 -11.22 13.53 0.46
CA ALA A 67 -11.45 12.12 0.22
C ALA A 67 -10.18 11.28 0.38
N VAL A 68 -9.06 11.75 -0.17
CA VAL A 68 -7.75 11.09 -0.04
C VAL A 68 -7.26 11.12 1.40
N THR A 69 -7.41 12.24 2.11
CA THR A 69 -7.02 12.34 3.52
C THR A 69 -7.82 11.35 4.36
N LEU A 70 -9.14 11.25 4.16
CA LEU A 70 -9.99 10.28 4.85
C LEU A 70 -9.57 8.83 4.53
N ALA A 71 -9.30 8.53 3.26
CA ALA A 71 -8.82 7.22 2.83
C ALA A 71 -7.46 6.87 3.47
N LEU A 72 -6.50 7.81 3.51
CA LEU A 72 -5.19 7.61 4.13
C LEU A 72 -5.29 7.35 5.63
N VAL A 73 -6.19 8.05 6.34
CA VAL A 73 -6.46 7.79 7.77
C VAL A 73 -7.02 6.38 7.94
N MET A 74 -8.00 5.98 7.13
CA MET A 74 -8.58 4.64 7.17
C MET A 74 -7.54 3.55 6.87
N PHE A 75 -6.75 3.70 5.80
CA PHE A 75 -5.69 2.75 5.46
C PHE A 75 -4.55 2.73 6.47
N GLY A 76 -4.18 3.89 7.04
CA GLY A 76 -3.20 3.99 8.11
C GLY A 76 -3.64 3.24 9.37
N TRP A 77 -4.93 3.37 9.71
CA TRP A 77 -5.57 2.63 10.81
C TRP A 77 -5.64 1.13 10.53
N LEU A 78 -6.23 0.72 9.39
CA LEU A 78 -6.33 -0.71 9.01
C LEU A 78 -4.95 -1.37 8.94
N GLY A 79 -3.96 -0.70 8.33
CA GLY A 79 -2.60 -1.21 8.22
C GLY A 79 -1.91 -1.35 9.58
N ALA A 80 -2.19 -0.45 10.53
CA ALA A 80 -1.66 -0.57 11.89
C ALA A 80 -2.32 -1.71 12.69
N VAL A 81 -3.64 -1.86 12.56
CA VAL A 81 -4.40 -2.93 13.22
C VAL A 81 -3.97 -4.30 12.70
N LEU A 82 -3.88 -4.45 11.37
CA LEU A 82 -3.43 -5.69 10.73
C LEU A 82 -1.94 -5.97 11.02
N GLY A 83 -1.11 -4.93 11.12
CA GLY A 83 0.32 -5.04 11.39
C GLY A 83 0.72 -5.09 12.87
N LYS A 84 -0.22 -5.04 13.82
CA LYS A 84 0.04 -4.89 15.27
C LYS A 84 1.02 -3.73 15.61
N ALA A 85 1.02 -2.67 14.81
CA ALA A 85 1.92 -1.53 14.94
C ALA A 85 1.24 -0.36 15.68
N PRO A 86 2.00 0.58 16.28
CA PRO A 86 1.42 1.77 16.92
C PRO A 86 0.65 2.61 15.90
N VAL A 87 -0.68 2.65 16.06
CA VAL A 87 -1.65 3.23 15.12
C VAL A 87 -1.34 4.68 14.79
N VAL A 88 -1.00 5.48 15.80
CA VAL A 88 -0.69 6.91 15.62
C VAL A 88 0.55 7.11 14.74
N LYS A 89 1.66 6.40 15.01
CA LYS A 89 2.88 6.49 14.19
C LYS A 89 2.65 6.01 12.76
N SER A 90 1.87 4.95 12.58
CA SER A 90 1.57 4.40 11.26
C SER A 90 0.66 5.31 10.45
N SER A 91 -0.38 5.88 11.05
CA SER A 91 -1.26 6.83 10.35
C SER A 91 -0.54 8.12 10.00
N VAL A 92 0.30 8.64 10.90
CA VAL A 92 1.09 9.86 10.65
C VAL A 92 2.04 9.68 9.46
N ARG A 93 2.82 8.58 9.40
CA ARG A 93 3.71 8.34 8.24
C ARG A 93 2.95 8.19 6.92
N VAL A 94 1.76 7.56 6.95
CA VAL A 94 0.93 7.35 5.75
C VAL A 94 0.32 8.66 5.28
N LEU A 95 -0.13 9.51 6.21
CA LEU A 95 -0.61 10.85 5.91
C LEU A 95 0.50 11.73 5.33
N PHE A 96 1.66 11.81 5.98
CA PHE A 96 2.78 12.62 5.49
C PHE A 96 3.28 12.13 4.13
N GLY A 97 3.43 10.81 3.95
CA GLY A 97 3.81 10.24 2.66
C GLY A 97 2.79 10.53 1.56
N GLY A 98 1.50 10.42 1.87
CA GLY A 98 0.41 10.70 0.92
C GLY A 98 0.33 12.17 0.53
N TRP A 99 0.47 13.10 1.48
CA TRP A 99 0.52 14.54 1.19
C TRP A 99 1.76 14.93 0.39
N LEU A 100 2.93 14.37 0.71
CA LEU A 100 4.15 14.58 -0.06
C LEU A 100 3.95 14.12 -1.52
N ALA A 101 3.38 12.93 -1.71
CA ALA A 101 3.08 12.41 -3.04
C ALA A 101 2.12 13.33 -3.81
N MET A 102 1.03 13.78 -3.19
CA MET A 102 0.10 14.73 -3.81
C MET A 102 0.78 16.05 -4.19
N ALA A 103 1.61 16.61 -3.31
CA ALA A 103 2.33 17.85 -3.57
C ALA A 103 3.29 17.71 -4.76
N VAL A 104 4.02 16.59 -4.84
CA VAL A 104 4.93 16.29 -5.95
C VAL A 104 4.14 16.09 -7.25
N THR A 105 3.07 15.30 -7.24
CA THR A 105 2.25 15.06 -8.44
C THR A 105 1.62 16.35 -8.94
N PHE A 106 1.01 17.15 -8.06
CA PHE A 106 0.39 18.43 -8.40
C PHE A 106 1.43 19.42 -8.90
N GLY A 107 2.57 19.56 -8.21
CA GLY A 107 3.67 20.44 -8.62
C GLY A 107 4.21 20.08 -10.01
N MET A 108 4.41 18.78 -10.27
CA MET A 108 4.89 18.29 -11.55
C MET A 108 3.87 18.52 -12.67
N THR A 109 2.57 18.25 -12.45
CA THR A 109 1.53 18.55 -13.45
C THR A 109 1.40 20.05 -13.70
N LYS A 110 1.52 20.90 -12.67
CA LYS A 110 1.48 22.35 -12.81
C LYS A 110 2.70 22.87 -13.58
N LEU A 111 3.89 22.30 -13.35
CA LEU A 111 5.12 22.65 -14.09
C LEU A 111 5.04 22.24 -15.56
N ILE A 112 4.57 21.03 -15.85
CA ILE A 112 4.36 20.55 -17.23
C ILE A 112 3.29 21.39 -17.93
N GLY A 113 2.15 21.66 -17.28
CA GLY A 113 1.11 22.52 -17.82
C GLY A 113 1.55 23.98 -18.01
N SER A 114 2.53 24.44 -17.24
CA SER A 114 3.12 25.78 -17.39
C SER A 114 4.21 25.85 -18.48
N HIS A 115 4.80 24.73 -18.88
CA HIS A 115 5.76 24.64 -20.00
C HIS A 115 5.08 24.23 -21.32
N GLY A 116 3.82 23.80 -21.27
CA GLY A 116 3.02 23.39 -22.42
C GLY A 116 2.13 24.49 -23.01
N MET A 117 2.36 25.77 -22.66
CA MET A 117 1.75 26.94 -23.30
C MET A 117 2.82 27.81 -23.97
#